data_AF-A0A6C0F2R4-F1
#
_entry.id   AF-A0A6C0F2R4-F1
#
_cell.length_a   1.000
_cell.length_b   1.000
_cell.length_c   1.000
_cell.angle_alpha   90.00
_cell.angle_beta   90.00
_cell.angle_gamma   90.00
#
_symmetry.space_group_name_H-M   'P 1'
#
loop_
_entity.id
_entity.type
_entity.pdbx_description
1 polymer ?
#
loop_
_entity_poly.entity_id
_entity_poly.type
_entity_poly.pdbx_seq_one_letter_code
_entity_poly.pdbx_strand_id
1 'polypeptide(L)'
;MGGGLFGTPLYLNEKCLVFAAFVLLVYFAPHAKAWQHQVVAGFVLAMAAYVFMAWYDYIYDCNDKLGPTLLGAFVGWLKPYGGVPPGTKPLPIKYKKVVGTFDFVILIVLICLLAIPYLPRK
;
A
#
# COMPACT_ATOMS: atom_id res chain seq x y z
N MET A 1 7.11 -17.09 2.07
CA MET A 1 7.74 -18.37 2.46
C MET A 1 9.08 -18.40 1.74
N GLY A 2 10.19 -18.29 2.48
CA GLY A 2 11.52 -18.10 1.89
C GLY A 2 11.91 -19.28 1.00
N GLY A 3 12.70 -19.00 -0.05
CA GLY A 3 13.30 -19.83 -1.15
C GLY A 3 14.74 -20.49 -1.11
N GLY A 4 15.65 -20.30 -0.14
CA GLY A 4 16.70 -21.33 0.22
C GLY A 4 18.12 -20.86 0.21
N LEU A 5 18.83 -20.86 1.35
CA LEU A 5 20.23 -20.44 1.42
C LEU A 5 21.08 -21.49 2.16
N PHE A 6 22.15 -21.93 1.50
CA PHE A 6 23.22 -22.80 2.05
C PHE A 6 22.81 -24.23 2.45
N GLY A 7 21.86 -24.86 1.76
CA GLY A 7 21.46 -26.25 2.06
C GLY A 7 20.78 -26.43 3.43
N THR A 8 20.39 -25.31 4.05
CA THR A 8 19.62 -25.27 5.30
C THR A 8 18.18 -24.89 5.00
N PRO A 9 17.20 -25.21 5.87
CA PRO A 9 15.83 -24.72 5.74
C PRO A 9 15.70 -23.20 5.97
N LEU A 10 16.82 -22.46 6.10
CA LEU A 10 16.82 -21.00 6.11
C LEU A 10 16.97 -20.48 4.69
N TYR A 11 15.92 -19.83 4.25
CA TYR A 11 15.70 -19.49 2.87
C TYR A 11 15.67 -17.95 2.72
N LEU A 12 16.48 -17.33 1.85
CA LEU A 12 16.55 -15.85 1.76
C LEU A 12 15.23 -15.29 1.21
N ASN A 13 14.48 -14.59 2.05
CA ASN A 13 13.18 -14.03 1.72
C ASN A 13 13.37 -12.64 1.12
N GLU A 14 13.64 -12.60 -0.19
CA GLU A 14 13.80 -11.36 -0.96
C GLU A 14 12.64 -10.38 -0.77
N LYS A 15 11.38 -10.85 -0.59
CA LYS A 15 10.23 -9.99 -0.24
C LYS A 15 10.54 -9.14 0.99
N CYS A 16 11.06 -9.77 2.03
CA CYS A 16 11.40 -9.12 3.29
C CYS A 16 12.64 -8.24 3.15
N LEU A 17 13.63 -8.61 2.35
CA LEU A 17 14.84 -7.80 2.17
C LEU A 17 14.52 -6.50 1.42
N VAL A 18 13.77 -6.60 0.31
CA VAL A 18 13.35 -5.43 -0.48
C VAL A 18 12.41 -4.55 0.35
N PHE A 19 11.46 -5.15 1.08
CA PHE A 19 10.56 -4.41 1.95
C PHE A 19 11.30 -3.72 3.11
N ALA A 20 12.21 -4.43 3.79
CA ALA A 20 13.01 -3.85 4.87
C ALA A 20 13.92 -2.73 4.37
N ALA A 21 14.54 -2.90 3.20
CA ALA A 21 15.34 -1.84 2.57
C ALA A 21 14.48 -0.61 2.26
N PHE A 22 13.28 -0.80 1.69
CA PHE A 22 12.35 0.29 1.43
C PHE A 22 11.93 1.02 2.71
N VAL A 23 11.59 0.29 3.77
CA VAL A 23 11.24 0.89 5.08
C VAL A 23 12.42 1.67 5.67
N LEU A 24 13.64 1.14 5.58
CA LEU A 24 14.85 1.84 6.04
C LEU A 24 15.11 3.13 5.25
N LEU A 25 14.95 3.10 3.93
CA LEU A 25 15.10 4.29 3.10
C LEU A 25 14.14 5.41 3.52
N VAL A 26 12.89 5.06 3.84
CA VAL A 26 11.91 6.05 4.30
C VAL A 26 12.18 6.50 5.73
N TYR A 27 12.66 5.60 6.60
CA TYR A 27 13.09 5.97 7.96
C TYR A 27 14.23 7.00 7.96
N PHE A 28 15.16 6.93 7.01
CA PHE A 28 16.25 7.93 6.92
C PHE A 28 15.90 9.18 6.10
N ALA A 29 14.71 9.25 5.52
CA ALA A 29 14.25 10.41 4.77
C ALA A 29 13.98 11.62 5.71
N PRO A 30 14.03 12.86 5.20
CA PRO A 30 13.67 14.05 5.98
C PRO A 30 12.23 13.95 6.50
N HIS A 31 12.05 14.18 7.79
CA HIS A 31 10.75 14.07 8.45
C HIS A 31 10.01 15.41 8.43
N ALA A 32 8.69 15.35 8.21
CA ALA A 32 7.84 16.52 8.32
C ALA A 32 7.77 17.01 9.78
N LYS A 33 7.85 18.32 9.98
CA LYS A 33 7.79 18.95 11.31
C LYS A 33 6.38 18.93 11.93
N ALA A 34 5.35 19.02 11.09
CA ALA A 34 3.96 18.96 11.53
C ALA A 34 3.49 17.49 11.62
N TRP A 35 2.89 17.12 12.74
CA TRP A 35 2.36 15.77 12.98
C TRP A 35 1.37 15.33 11.90
N GLN A 36 0.52 16.23 11.42
CA GLN A 36 -0.46 15.92 10.38
C GLN A 36 0.20 15.45 9.07
N HIS A 37 1.33 16.07 8.70
CA HIS A 37 2.10 15.67 7.52
C HIS A 37 2.84 14.35 7.73
N GLN A 38 3.23 14.03 8.97
CA GLN A 38 3.77 12.70 9.30
C GLN A 38 2.73 11.60 9.10
N VAL A 39 1.47 11.84 9.51
CA VAL A 39 0.36 10.91 9.29
C VAL A 39 0.12 10.67 7.80
N VAL A 40 0.10 11.73 7.00
CA VAL A 40 -0.06 11.62 5.54
C VAL A 40 1.12 10.87 4.91
N ALA A 41 2.36 11.18 5.30
CA ALA A 41 3.54 10.47 4.82
C ALA A 41 3.52 8.98 5.18
N GLY A 42 3.12 8.64 6.42
CA GLY A 42 2.94 7.27 6.86
C GLY A 42 1.86 6.52 6.08
N PHE A 43 0.75 7.18 5.76
CA PHE A 43 -0.28 6.61 4.89
C PHE A 43 0.25 6.30 3.49
N VAL A 44 0.97 7.25 2.87
CA VAL A 44 1.61 7.05 1.55
C VAL A 44 2.61 5.90 1.60
N LEU A 45 3.40 5.80 2.67
CA LEU A 45 4.34 4.71 2.88
C LEU A 45 3.63 3.34 2.92
N ALA A 46 2.53 3.25 3.68
CA ALA A 46 1.73 2.03 3.77
C ALA A 46 1.11 1.65 2.41
N MET A 47 0.68 2.64 1.62
CA MET A 47 0.15 2.43 0.27
C MET A 47 1.24 1.95 -0.70
N ALA A 48 2.43 2.54 -0.65
CA ALA A 48 3.56 2.13 -1.47
C ALA A 48 4.00 0.69 -1.13
N ALA A 49 4.13 0.36 0.16
CA ALA A 49 4.39 -0.99 0.65
C ALA A 49 3.42 -2.02 0.05
N TYR A 50 2.13 -1.67 0.07
CA TYR A 50 1.06 -2.52 -0.42
C TYR A 50 1.12 -2.73 -1.95
N VAL A 51 1.46 -1.69 -2.71
CA VAL A 51 1.69 -1.78 -4.17
C VAL A 51 2.91 -2.63 -4.50
N PHE A 52 4.03 -2.44 -3.77
CA PHE A 52 5.25 -3.23 -4.00
C PHE A 52 5.03 -4.73 -3.77
N MET A 53 4.25 -5.09 -2.75
CA MET A 53 3.87 -6.49 -2.52
C MET A 53 3.03 -7.05 -3.67
N ALA A 54 2.08 -6.27 -4.21
CA ALA A 54 1.27 -6.72 -5.34
C ALA A 54 2.12 -6.92 -6.62
N TRP A 55 3.09 -6.05 -6.88
CA TRP A 55 4.04 -6.21 -7.99
C TRP A 55 4.98 -7.39 -7.77
N TYR A 56 5.45 -7.61 -6.56
CA TYR A 56 6.24 -8.78 -6.23
C TYR A 56 5.46 -10.07 -6.55
N ASP A 57 4.22 -10.18 -6.08
CA ASP A 57 3.41 -11.39 -6.31
C ASP A 57 3.12 -11.62 -7.80
N TYR A 58 3.08 -10.54 -8.60
CA TYR A 58 3.00 -10.63 -10.05
C TYR A 58 4.31 -11.10 -10.70
N ILE A 59 5.46 -10.50 -10.34
CA ILE A 59 6.77 -10.80 -10.95
C ILE A 59 7.17 -12.26 -10.70
N TYR A 60 6.89 -12.77 -9.49
CA TYR A 60 7.26 -14.13 -9.09
C TYR A 60 6.12 -15.14 -9.25
N ASP A 61 5.06 -14.78 -9.98
CA ASP A 61 3.85 -15.56 -10.24
C ASP A 61 3.37 -16.36 -9.02
N CYS A 62 3.23 -15.66 -7.90
CA CYS A 62 2.75 -16.27 -6.66
C CYS A 62 1.30 -16.73 -6.83
N ASN A 63 0.97 -17.91 -6.28
CA ASN A 63 -0.38 -18.46 -6.31
C ASN A 63 -1.40 -17.58 -5.58
N ASP A 64 -0.99 -16.95 -4.47
CA ASP A 64 -1.81 -16.03 -3.70
C ASP A 64 -1.58 -14.59 -4.17
N LYS A 65 -2.46 -14.11 -5.05
CA LYS A 65 -2.43 -12.72 -5.55
C LYS A 65 -3.33 -11.84 -4.70
N LEU A 66 -2.84 -10.66 -4.34
CA LEU A 66 -3.64 -9.67 -3.61
C LEU A 66 -4.88 -9.26 -4.41
N GLY A 67 -6.04 -9.65 -3.90
CA GLY A 67 -7.34 -9.35 -4.50
C GLY A 67 -7.77 -7.88 -4.35
N PRO A 68 -9.03 -7.58 -4.74
CA PRO A 68 -9.57 -6.24 -4.60
C PRO A 68 -9.70 -5.83 -3.12
N THR A 69 -9.35 -4.58 -2.82
CA THR A 69 -9.24 -4.05 -1.45
C THR A 69 -10.09 -2.81 -1.22
N LEU A 70 -10.32 -2.50 0.07
CA LEU A 70 -11.03 -1.30 0.54
C LEU A 70 -10.37 0.03 0.14
N LEU A 71 -9.07 0.02 -0.23
CA LEU A 71 -8.32 1.18 -0.75
C LEU A 71 -8.08 1.09 -2.27
N GLY A 72 -9.01 0.45 -2.98
CA GLY A 72 -8.87 0.14 -4.40
C GLY A 72 -8.78 1.38 -5.29
N ALA A 73 -9.50 2.46 -4.96
CA ALA A 73 -9.45 3.67 -5.77
C ALA A 73 -8.09 4.38 -5.71
N PHE A 74 -7.41 4.35 -4.56
CA PHE A 74 -6.14 5.06 -4.37
C PHE A 74 -4.97 4.40 -5.09
N VAL A 75 -4.85 3.08 -4.95
CA VAL A 75 -3.66 2.33 -5.39
C VAL A 75 -3.94 1.26 -6.41
N GLY A 76 -5.20 0.94 -6.70
CA GLY A 76 -5.58 -0.13 -7.63
C GLY A 76 -4.98 0.08 -9.02
N TRP A 77 -4.94 1.32 -9.52
CA TRP A 77 -4.34 1.65 -10.81
C TRP A 77 -2.81 1.49 -10.84
N LEU A 78 -2.13 1.57 -9.69
CA LEU A 78 -0.69 1.33 -9.56
C LEU A 78 -0.35 -0.15 -9.39
N LYS A 79 -1.31 -0.98 -8.98
CA LYS A 79 -1.11 -2.43 -8.88
C LYS A 79 -1.07 -3.06 -10.28
N PRO A 80 -0.40 -4.21 -10.45
CA PRO A 80 -0.52 -4.99 -11.67
C PRO A 80 -1.99 -5.33 -11.96
N TYR A 81 -2.35 -5.38 -13.24
CA TYR A 81 -3.70 -5.68 -13.73
C TYR A 81 -4.80 -4.68 -13.30
N GLY A 82 -4.45 -3.46 -12.88
CA GLY A 82 -5.43 -2.46 -12.44
C GLY A 82 -6.10 -2.82 -11.11
N GLY A 83 -5.43 -3.65 -10.29
CA GLY A 83 -5.85 -3.95 -8.92
C GLY A 83 -6.82 -5.12 -8.77
N VAL A 84 -7.13 -5.81 -9.88
CA VAL A 84 -7.95 -7.03 -9.89
C VAL A 84 -7.17 -8.14 -10.62
N PRO A 85 -6.64 -9.14 -9.89
CA PRO A 85 -5.89 -10.23 -10.51
C PRO A 85 -6.75 -11.03 -11.50
N PRO A 86 -6.18 -11.54 -12.61
CA PRO A 86 -6.92 -12.38 -13.55
C PRO A 86 -7.43 -13.65 -12.85
N GLY A 87 -8.67 -14.03 -13.13
CA GLY A 87 -9.33 -15.18 -12.50
C GLY A 87 -10.08 -14.85 -11.20
N THR A 88 -10.00 -13.63 -10.69
CA THR A 88 -10.82 -13.21 -9.54
C THR A 88 -12.24 -12.85 -9.98
N LYS A 89 -13.25 -13.33 -9.22
CA LYS A 89 -14.66 -12.97 -9.48
C LYS A 89 -14.84 -11.47 -9.19
N PRO A 90 -15.54 -10.71 -10.05
CA PRO A 90 -15.77 -9.30 -9.81
C PRO A 90 -16.57 -9.11 -8.52
N LEU A 91 -16.18 -8.09 -7.74
CA LEU A 91 -16.91 -7.70 -6.52
C LEU A 91 -18.39 -7.43 -6.82
N PRO A 92 -19.32 -7.90 -5.98
CA PRO A 92 -20.73 -7.53 -6.08
C PRO A 92 -20.90 -6.01 -5.97
N ILE A 93 -21.91 -5.47 -6.65
CA ILE A 93 -22.17 -4.02 -6.73
C ILE A 93 -22.29 -3.38 -5.33
N LYS A 94 -22.87 -4.10 -4.35
CA LYS A 94 -22.98 -3.65 -2.96
C LYS A 94 -21.62 -3.34 -2.34
N TYR A 95 -20.65 -4.23 -2.49
CA TYR A 95 -19.30 -4.05 -1.93
C TYR A 95 -18.51 -2.98 -2.68
N LYS A 96 -18.71 -2.85 -4.00
CA LYS A 96 -18.10 -1.74 -4.77
C LYS A 96 -18.53 -0.37 -4.22
N LYS A 97 -19.80 -0.21 -3.84
CA LYS A 97 -20.29 1.04 -3.22
C LYS A 97 -19.65 1.27 -1.85
N VAL A 98 -19.54 0.23 -1.01
CA VAL A 98 -18.89 0.34 0.31
C VAL A 98 -17.42 0.75 0.17
N VAL A 99 -16.67 0.11 -0.74
CA VAL A 99 -15.28 0.47 -1.04
C VAL A 99 -15.19 1.93 -1.50
N GLY A 100 -16.04 2.34 -2.45
CA GLY A 100 -16.04 3.72 -2.94
C GLY A 100 -16.36 4.77 -1.87
N THR A 101 -17.34 4.50 -1.00
CA THR A 101 -17.66 5.41 0.12
C THR A 101 -16.50 5.48 1.11
N PHE A 102 -15.90 4.34 1.44
CA PHE A 102 -14.74 4.29 2.34
C PHE A 102 -13.56 5.09 1.76
N ASP A 103 -13.25 4.86 0.47
CA ASP A 103 -12.20 5.58 -0.24
C ASP A 103 -12.43 7.10 -0.23
N PHE A 104 -13.66 7.53 -0.47
CA PHE A 104 -14.03 8.94 -0.46
C PHE A 104 -13.88 9.59 0.93
N VAL A 105 -14.28 8.90 2.00
CA VAL A 105 -14.11 9.39 3.37
C VAL A 105 -12.63 9.54 3.71
N ILE A 106 -11.81 8.55 3.37
CA ILE A 106 -10.35 8.62 3.59
C ILE A 106 -9.75 9.78 2.80
N LEU A 107 -10.19 10.03 1.57
CA LEU A 107 -9.71 11.15 0.76
C LEU A 107 -9.98 12.49 1.46
N ILE A 108 -11.19 12.69 1.98
CA ILE A 108 -11.55 13.90 2.74
C ILE A 108 -10.63 14.06 3.95
N VAL A 109 -10.43 12.99 4.73
CA VAL A 109 -9.57 13.02 5.92
C VAL A 109 -8.14 13.42 5.56
N LEU A 110 -7.56 12.86 4.50
CA LEU A 110 -6.22 13.19 4.04
C LEU A 110 -6.10 14.65 3.59
N ILE A 111 -7.09 15.16 2.85
CA ILE A 111 -7.13 16.57 2.43
C ILE A 111 -7.20 17.49 3.65
N CYS A 112 -8.05 17.18 4.64
CA CYS A 112 -8.14 17.94 5.88
C CYS A 112 -6.81 17.93 6.65
N LEU A 113 -6.19 16.75 6.84
CA LEU A 113 -4.90 16.64 7.51
C LEU A 113 -3.80 17.42 6.79
N LEU A 114 -3.82 17.46 5.46
CA LEU A 114 -2.85 18.22 4.68
C LEU A 114 -3.12 19.74 4.76
N ALA A 115 -4.38 20.18 4.79
CA ALA A 115 -4.74 21.60 4.78
C ALA A 115 -4.69 22.27 6.17
N ILE A 116 -5.03 21.56 7.25
CA ILE A 116 -5.10 22.11 8.63
C ILE A 116 -3.84 22.87 9.07
N PRO A 117 -2.61 22.38 8.81
CA PRO A 117 -1.38 23.08 9.20
C PRO A 117 -1.19 24.45 8.52
N TYR A 118 -1.84 24.68 7.38
CA TYR A 118 -1.75 25.92 6.61
C TYR A 118 -2.89 26.91 6.89
N LEU A 119 -3.91 26.50 7.66
CA LEU A 119 -4.98 27.41 8.06
C LEU A 119 -4.45 28.39 9.12
N PRO A 120 -4.72 29.70 8.97
CA PRO A 120 -4.30 30.69 9.95
C PRO A 120 -4.97 30.38 11.28
N ARG A 121 -4.17 30.15 12.32
CA ARG A 121 -4.67 30.12 13.70
C ARG A 121 -5.03 31.56 14.08
N LYS A 122 -6.32 31.80 14.33
CA LYS A 122 -6.78 33.03 14.99
C LYS A 122 -6.41 33.00 16.46
#